data_AF-A0A2S7ADQ4-F1
#
_entry.id   AF-A0A2S7ADQ4-F1
#
_cell.length_a   1.000
_cell.length_b   1.000
_cell.length_c   1.000
_cell.angle_alpha   90.00
_cell.angle_beta   90.00
_cell.angle_gamma   90.00
#
_symmetry.space_group_name_H-M   'P 1'
#
loop_
_entity.id
_entity.type
_entity.pdbx_description
1 polymer ?
#
loop_
_entity_poly.entity_id
_entity_poly.type
_entity_poly.pdbx_seq_one_letter_code
_entity_poly.pdbx_strand_id
1 'polypeptide(L)'
;MAAKNSLATAIRTVRKARGLSQEAFSDVSSRTYMSSLERDLKSPTMHKLAELCEVMGVHPLTLLTLAYAGDSTRKVDQLLAQVRQELEEIEATRKDI
;
A
#
# COMPACT_ATOMS: atom_id res chain seq x y z
N MET A 1 2.71 2.78 21.72
CA MET A 1 1.65 2.34 20.77
C MET A 1 2.31 2.21 19.41
N ALA A 2 2.30 1.01 18.80
CA ALA A 2 2.74 0.88 17.41
C ALA A 2 1.91 1.85 16.55
N ALA A 3 2.58 2.68 15.74
CA ALA A 3 1.86 3.49 14.76
C ALA A 3 1.00 2.53 13.94
N LYS A 4 -0.33 2.71 13.98
CA LYS A 4 -1.25 1.83 13.28
C LYS A 4 -0.95 1.97 11.79
N ASN A 5 -0.37 0.96 11.17
CA ASN A 5 -0.14 0.94 9.72
C ASN A 5 -1.48 1.22 9.05
N SER A 6 -1.56 2.31 8.30
CA SER A 6 -2.85 2.79 7.79
C SER A 6 -2.86 2.74 6.28
N LEU A 7 -3.26 1.59 5.75
CA LEU A 7 -3.50 1.42 4.31
C LEU A 7 -4.52 2.45 3.80
N ALA A 8 -5.55 2.74 4.60
CA ALA A 8 -6.52 3.80 4.36
C ALA A 8 -5.85 5.17 4.12
N THR A 9 -4.89 5.54 4.97
CA THR A 9 -4.13 6.78 4.84
C THR A 9 -3.24 6.75 3.60
N ALA A 10 -2.54 5.64 3.34
CA ALA A 10 -1.69 5.49 2.16
C ALA A 10 -2.46 5.64 0.85
N ILE A 11 -3.63 4.98 0.72
CA ILE A 11 -4.54 5.11 -0.45
C ILE A 11 -4.93 6.57 -0.64
N ARG A 12 -5.40 7.22 0.43
CA ARG A 12 -5.83 8.62 0.36
C ARG A 12 -4.70 9.57 -0.02
N THR A 13 -3.50 9.36 0.54
CA THR A 13 -2.32 10.19 0.27
C THR A 13 -1.88 10.06 -1.18
N VAL A 14 -1.72 8.84 -1.68
CA VAL A 14 -1.31 8.61 -3.08
C VAL A 14 -2.36 9.13 -4.05
N ARG A 15 -3.65 8.83 -3.83
CA ARG A 15 -4.73 9.33 -4.69
C ARG A 15 -4.72 10.85 -4.81
N LYS A 16 -4.59 11.54 -3.68
CA LYS A 16 -4.52 13.01 -3.66
C LYS A 16 -3.27 13.55 -4.33
N ALA A 17 -2.10 12.93 -4.10
CA ALA A 17 -0.85 13.31 -4.76
C ALA A 17 -0.91 13.16 -6.28
N ARG A 18 -1.75 12.24 -6.78
CA ARG A 18 -2.04 12.05 -8.20
C ARG A 18 -3.16 12.95 -8.75
N GLY A 19 -3.79 13.78 -7.92
CA GLY A 19 -4.89 14.65 -8.34
C GLY A 19 -6.19 13.91 -8.71
N LEU A 20 -6.34 12.65 -8.28
CA LEU A 20 -7.47 11.81 -8.65
C LEU A 20 -8.66 12.02 -7.71
N SER A 21 -9.87 12.11 -8.25
CA SER A 21 -11.11 12.01 -7.46
C SER A 21 -11.35 10.56 -7.02
N GLN A 22 -12.27 10.32 -6.08
CA GLN A 22 -12.70 8.94 -5.76
C GLN A 22 -13.46 8.29 -6.92
N GLU A 23 -14.05 9.09 -7.81
CA GLU A 23 -14.80 8.61 -8.98
C GLU A 23 -13.89 8.17 -10.12
N ALA A 24 -12.61 8.59 -10.12
CA ALA A 24 -11.62 8.13 -11.08
C ALA A 24 -11.36 6.62 -11.04
N PHE A 25 -11.89 5.91 -10.03
CA PHE A 25 -11.76 4.47 -9.84
C PHE A 25 -12.98 3.69 -10.32
N SER A 26 -13.95 4.32 -10.99
CA SER A 26 -15.26 3.73 -11.33
C SER A 26 -15.20 2.39 -12.04
N ASP A 27 -14.15 2.15 -12.84
CA ASP A 27 -13.99 0.92 -13.63
C ASP A 27 -13.57 -0.27 -12.75
N VAL A 28 -12.92 -0.01 -11.61
CA VAL A 28 -12.39 -1.04 -10.70
C VAL A 28 -13.06 -1.02 -9.33
N SER A 29 -13.75 0.07 -8.97
CA SER A 29 -14.33 0.26 -7.64
C SER A 29 -15.43 1.33 -7.61
N SER A 30 -16.43 1.12 -6.75
CA SER A 30 -17.44 2.15 -6.52
C SER A 30 -16.87 3.30 -5.67
N ARG A 31 -17.35 4.53 -5.91
CA ARG A 31 -17.05 5.70 -5.09
C ARG A 31 -17.30 5.45 -3.59
N THR A 32 -18.38 4.75 -3.25
CA THR A 32 -18.72 4.40 -1.85
C THR A 32 -17.71 3.45 -1.23
N TYR A 33 -17.24 2.46 -1.99
CA TYR A 33 -16.20 1.55 -1.51
C TYR A 33 -14.87 2.30 -1.35
N MET A 34 -14.47 3.13 -2.31
CA MET A 34 -13.30 4.01 -2.18
C MET A 34 -13.36 4.89 -0.94
N SER A 35 -14.51 5.51 -0.67
CA SER A 35 -14.71 6.31 0.55
C SER A 35 -14.59 5.45 1.82
N SER A 36 -15.08 4.22 1.79
CA SER A 36 -14.97 3.28 2.92
C SER A 36 -13.53 2.83 3.16
N LEU A 37 -12.75 2.59 2.11
CA LEU A 37 -11.32 2.27 2.20
C LEU A 37 -10.53 3.42 2.85
N GLU A 38 -10.72 4.65 2.37
CA GLU A 38 -9.99 5.83 2.87
C GLU A 38 -10.35 6.23 4.31
N ARG A 39 -11.47 5.71 4.82
CA ARG A 39 -11.95 5.91 6.19
C ARG A 39 -11.63 4.76 7.13
N ASP A 40 -10.84 3.78 6.68
CA ASP A 40 -10.48 2.59 7.47
C ASP A 40 -11.71 1.73 7.86
N LEU A 41 -12.80 1.79 7.09
CA LEU A 41 -14.04 1.03 7.33
C LEU A 41 -14.06 -0.33 6.63
N LYS A 42 -13.22 -0.51 5.61
CA LYS A 42 -13.06 -1.73 4.82
C LYS A 42 -11.58 -1.90 4.45
N SER A 43 -11.16 -3.15 4.31
CA SER A 43 -9.85 -3.51 3.77
C SER A 43 -10.01 -4.12 2.39
N PRO A 44 -9.19 -3.73 1.40
CA PRO A 44 -9.19 -4.37 0.08
C PRO A 44 -8.46 -5.72 0.15
N THR A 45 -8.83 -6.63 -0.75
CA THR A 45 -7.99 -7.81 -1.03
C THR A 45 -6.71 -7.37 -1.75
N MET A 46 -5.69 -8.25 -1.82
CA MET A 46 -4.47 -7.95 -2.58
C MET A 46 -4.74 -7.71 -4.07
N HIS A 47 -5.66 -8.48 -4.67
CA HIS A 47 -6.08 -8.27 -6.06
C HIS A 47 -6.73 -6.89 -6.24
N LYS A 48 -7.68 -6.53 -5.35
CA LYS A 48 -8.32 -5.21 -5.41
C LYS A 48 -7.31 -4.08 -5.20
N LEU A 49 -6.33 -4.28 -4.31
CA LEU A 49 -5.25 -3.31 -4.11
C LEU A 49 -4.44 -3.06 -5.38
N ALA A 50 -4.15 -4.12 -6.15
CA ALA A 50 -3.44 -4.01 -7.42
C ALA A 50 -4.23 -3.18 -8.44
N GLU A 51 -5.51 -3.46 -8.64
CA GLU A 51 -6.38 -2.69 -9.55
C GLU A 51 -6.45 -1.20 -9.17
N LEU A 52 -6.54 -0.89 -7.87
CA LEU A 52 -6.51 0.51 -7.41
C LEU A 52 -5.15 1.16 -7.69
N CYS A 53 -4.05 0.42 -7.54
CA CYS A 53 -2.70 0.92 -7.78
C CYS A 53 -2.44 1.19 -9.27
N GLU A 54 -3.05 0.41 -10.18
CA GLU A 54 -3.01 0.67 -11.63
C GLU A 54 -3.61 2.04 -11.96
N VAL A 55 -4.80 2.35 -11.43
CA VAL A 55 -5.44 3.67 -11.61
C VAL A 55 -4.57 4.81 -11.04
N MET A 56 -3.89 4.56 -9.91
CA MET A 56 -2.99 5.53 -9.28
C MET A 56 -1.61 5.63 -9.96
N GLY A 57 -1.28 4.74 -10.89
CA GLY A 57 0.04 4.66 -11.52
C GLY A 57 1.16 4.44 -10.50
N VAL A 58 0.97 3.51 -9.56
CA VAL A 58 1.98 3.10 -8.57
C VAL A 58 2.03 1.59 -8.43
N HIS A 59 3.14 1.04 -7.93
CA HIS A 59 3.19 -0.38 -7.57
C HIS A 59 2.51 -0.60 -6.20
N PRO A 60 1.81 -1.73 -5.96
CA PRO A 60 1.19 -2.02 -4.66
C PRO A 60 2.18 -1.97 -3.48
N LEU A 61 3.43 -2.39 -3.71
CA LEU A 61 4.48 -2.31 -2.70
C LEU A 61 4.78 -0.87 -2.29
N THR A 62 4.73 0.11 -3.20
CA THR A 62 4.90 1.54 -2.88
C THR A 62 3.85 2.00 -1.87
N LEU A 63 2.61 1.58 -2.06
CA LEU A 63 1.50 1.91 -1.18
C LEU A 63 1.67 1.25 0.20
N LEU A 64 2.08 -0.03 0.24
CA LEU A 64 2.35 -0.76 1.48
C LEU A 64 3.53 -0.15 2.23
N THR A 65 4.61 0.22 1.55
CA THR A 65 5.74 0.94 2.15
C THR A 65 5.28 2.23 2.81
N LEU A 66 4.46 3.04 2.13
CA LEU A 66 3.89 4.26 2.72
C LEU A 66 3.00 3.96 3.94
N ALA A 67 2.24 2.87 3.92
CA ALA A 67 1.37 2.47 5.02
C ALA A 67 2.15 2.08 6.29
N TYR A 68 3.36 1.50 6.15
CA TYR A 68 4.20 1.04 7.25
C TYR A 68 5.23 2.07 7.71
N ALA A 69 5.83 2.81 6.78
CA ALA A 69 6.92 3.75 7.08
C ALA A 69 6.47 5.21 7.19
N GLY A 70 5.27 5.54 6.69
CA GLY A 70 4.81 6.92 6.55
C GLY A 70 5.63 7.69 5.52
N ASP A 71 5.74 9.00 5.72
CA ASP A 71 6.44 9.95 4.85
C ASP A 71 7.93 10.14 5.20
N SER A 72 8.47 9.38 6.15
CA SER A 72 9.87 9.49 6.57
C SER A 72 10.79 8.67 5.66
N THR A 73 11.62 9.34 4.87
CA THR A 73 12.64 8.70 4.00
C THR A 73 13.50 7.71 4.78
N ARG A 74 13.96 8.09 5.98
CA ARG A 74 14.76 7.19 6.84
C ARG A 74 14.01 5.90 7.20
N LYS A 75 12.72 5.98 7.55
CA LYS A 75 11.91 4.80 7.86
C LYS A 75 11.65 3.95 6.63
N VAL A 76 11.46 4.59 5.47
CA VAL A 76 11.31 3.90 4.19
C VAL A 76 12.58 3.10 3.87
N ASP A 77 13.75 3.72 3.97
CA ASP A 77 15.03 3.06 3.69
C ASP A 77 15.27 1.88 4.65
N GLN A 78 14.99 2.07 5.94
CA GLN A 78 15.09 1.00 6.95
C GLN A 78 14.13 -0.16 6.64
N LEU A 79 12.88 0.13 6.28
CA LEU A 79 11.89 -0.88 5.93
C LEU A 79 12.30 -1.66 4.68
N LEU A 80 12.78 -0.99 3.64
CA LEU A 80 13.19 -1.65 2.40
C LEU A 80 14.44 -2.51 2.61
N ALA A 81 15.40 -2.05 3.43
CA ALA A 81 16.56 -2.84 3.82
C ALA A 81 16.17 -4.10 4.60
N GLN A 82 15.26 -3.96 5.57
CA GLN A 82 14.74 -5.08 6.34
C GLN A 82 14.03 -6.11 5.44
N VAL A 83 13.11 -5.67 4.57
CA VAL A 83 12.38 -6.56 3.66
C VAL A 83 13.34 -7.30 2.72
N ARG A 84 14.41 -6.65 2.25
CA ARG A 84 15.44 -7.31 1.43
C ARG A 84 16.14 -8.42 2.20
N GLN A 85 16.58 -8.15 3.43
CA GLN A 85 17.24 -9.14 4.27
C GLN A 85 16.31 -10.34 4.54
N GLU A 86 15.06 -10.09 4.90
CA GLU A 86 14.07 -11.15 5.14
C GLU A 86 13.85 -12.03 3.90
N LEU A 87 13.83 -11.45 2.70
CA LEU A 87 13.73 -12.20 1.45
C LEU A 87 14.96 -13.10 1.20
N GLU A 88 16.17 -12.59 1.43
CA GLU A 88 17.42 -13.35 1.30
C GLU A 88 17.45 -14.54 2.29
N GLU A 89 17.01 -14.34 3.53
CA GLU A 89 16.90 -15.38 4.55
C GLU A 89 15.88 -16.47 4.18
N ILE A 90 14.72 -16.08 3.65
CA ILE A 90 13.69 -17.03 3.17
C ILE A 90 14.20 -17.82 1.96
N GLU A 91 14.88 -17.18 1.02
CA GLU A 91 15.48 -17.85 -0.14
C GLU A 91 16.59 -18.81 0.25
N ALA A 92 17.42 -18.46 1.23
CA ALA A 92 18.44 -19.35 1.77
C ALA A 92 17.79 -20.60 2.40
N THR A 93 16.76 -20.42 3.22
CA THR A 93 16.02 -21.52 3.88
C THR A 93 15.37 -22.47 2.86
N ARG A 94 14.93 -21.98 1.70
CA ARG A 94 14.34 -22.81 0.63
C ARG A 94 15.34 -23.69 -0.10
N LYS A 95 16.64 -23.40 -0.04
CA LYS A 95 17.67 -24.23 -0.67
C LYS A 95 18.01 -25.47 0.16
N ASP A 96 17.58 -25.49 1.42
CA ASP A 96 17.84 -26.57 2.38
C ASP A 96 16.67 -27.57 2.50
N ILE A 97 15.63 -27.42 1.67
CA ILE A 97 14.46 -28.32 1.56
C ILE A 97 14.47 -28.97 0.17
#